data_AF-F1LEU1-F1
#
_entry.id   AF-F1LEU1-F1
#
_cell.length_a   1.000
_cell.length_b   1.000
_cell.length_c   1.000
_cell.angle_alpha   90.00
_cell.angle_beta   90.00
_cell.angle_gamma   90.00
#
_symmetry.space_group_name_H-M   'P 1'
#
loop_
_entity.id
_entity.type
_entity.pdbx_description
1 polymer ?
#
loop_
_entity_poly.entity_id
_entity_poly.type
_entity_poly.pdbx_seq_one_letter_code
_entity_poly.pdbx_strand_id
1 'polypeptide(L)'
;MEKLCQQLREIFEEDLIDVDEVKDVLKTYSSNPADWIEFAKFDDQKYTRNLVDAGNGKYNLMVLCWGPGMGSSIHDHTDAHCFVKILQGELMETRYNCPPDDTIEEPLIETDVFMCSTNQVTYICDKIGLHRMENHRVIRIMQLVCIYTFLHMNIATHSTRTGEKR
;
A
#
# COMPACT_ATOMS: atom_id res chain seq x y z
N MET A 1 -4.68 15.78 -7.72
CA MET A 1 -3.48 14.94 -7.53
C MET A 1 -2.20 15.77 -7.46
N GLU A 2 -2.00 16.75 -8.36
CA GLU A 2 -0.78 17.58 -8.40
C GLU A 2 -0.40 18.22 -7.06
N LYS A 3 -1.35 18.90 -6.39
CA LYS A 3 -1.12 19.50 -5.07
C LYS A 3 -0.69 18.47 -4.02
N LEU A 4 -1.30 17.28 -4.03
CA LEU A 4 -0.90 16.20 -3.13
C LEU A 4 0.55 15.78 -3.39
N CYS A 5 0.93 15.60 -4.66
CA CYS A 5 2.31 15.24 -5.04
C CYS A 5 3.32 16.31 -4.59
N GLN A 6 2.96 17.59 -4.72
CA GLN A 6 3.79 18.70 -4.22
C GLN A 6 3.98 18.62 -2.70
N GLN A 7 2.90 18.47 -1.93
CA GLN A 7 2.99 18.38 -0.46
C GLN A 7 3.79 17.16 0.00
N LEU A 8 3.61 16.00 -0.65
CA LEU A 8 4.41 14.81 -0.35
C LEU A 8 5.89 15.03 -0.68
N ARG A 9 6.19 15.69 -1.81
CA ARG A 9 7.57 16.02 -2.18
C ARG A 9 8.24 16.90 -1.13
N GLU A 10 7.55 17.92 -0.63
CA GLU A 10 8.03 18.80 0.44
C GLU A 10 8.30 18.01 1.73
N ILE A 11 7.37 17.18 2.20
CA ILE A 11 7.56 16.35 3.41
C ILE A 11 8.77 15.42 3.24
N PHE A 12 8.89 14.80 2.08
CA PHE A 12 9.96 13.84 1.81
C PHE A 12 11.28 14.49 1.36
N GLU A 13 11.42 15.83 1.39
CA GLU A 13 12.74 16.47 1.27
C GLU A 13 13.59 16.21 2.51
N GLU A 14 12.96 16.13 3.67
CA GLU A 14 13.61 15.82 4.94
C GLU A 14 14.11 14.37 4.99
N ASP A 15 15.12 14.10 5.84
CA ASP A 15 15.63 12.74 6.04
C ASP A 15 14.82 11.97 7.09
N LEU A 16 14.20 12.66 8.05
CA LEU A 16 13.32 12.06 9.03
C LEU A 16 11.89 12.45 8.71
N ILE A 17 11.02 11.45 8.58
CA ILE A 17 9.62 11.68 8.22
C ILE A 17 8.72 11.52 9.43
N ASP A 18 7.76 12.43 9.60
CA ASP A 18 6.65 12.24 10.52
C ASP A 18 5.54 11.45 9.81
N VAL A 19 5.29 10.24 10.31
CA VAL A 19 4.25 9.33 9.78
C VAL A 19 2.86 9.97 9.86
N ASP A 20 2.57 10.72 10.91
CA ASP A 20 1.25 11.32 11.10
C ASP A 20 1.05 12.52 10.17
N GLU A 21 2.09 13.29 9.87
CA GLU A 21 2.04 14.38 8.88
C GLU A 21 1.69 13.85 7.48
N VAL A 22 2.35 12.78 7.03
CA VAL A 22 2.05 12.14 5.72
C VAL A 22 0.62 11.63 5.70
N LYS A 23 0.16 10.98 6.79
CA LYS A 23 -1.22 10.50 6.90
C LYS A 23 -2.22 11.64 6.81
N ASP A 24 -1.95 12.77 7.44
CA ASP A 24 -2.85 13.91 7.45
C ASP A 24 -2.92 14.61 6.09
N VAL A 25 -1.81 14.70 5.36
CA VAL A 25 -1.81 15.17 3.96
C VAL A 25 -2.65 14.23 3.07
N LEU A 26 -2.46 12.90 3.20
CA LEU A 26 -3.25 11.93 2.44
C LEU A 26 -4.75 11.97 2.80
N LYS A 27 -5.11 12.17 4.08
CA LYS A 27 -6.51 12.30 4.51
C LYS A 27 -7.14 13.58 3.96
N THR A 28 -6.40 14.68 3.96
CA THR A 28 -6.85 16.00 3.48
C THR A 28 -7.18 15.98 1.99
N TYR A 29 -6.48 15.17 1.20
CA TYR A 29 -6.83 14.94 -0.19
C TYR A 29 -8.15 14.16 -0.30
N SER A 30 -9.20 14.80 -0.82
CA SER A 30 -10.44 14.11 -1.18
C SER A 30 -10.33 13.52 -2.59
N SER A 31 -10.54 12.22 -2.72
CA SER A 31 -10.45 11.50 -4.00
C SER A 31 -11.40 12.10 -5.03
N ASN A 32 -10.85 12.42 -6.20
CA ASN A 32 -11.59 12.90 -7.35
C ASN A 32 -11.16 12.10 -8.58
N PRO A 33 -12.07 11.35 -9.25
CA PRO A 33 -11.73 10.56 -10.44
C PRO A 33 -10.98 11.33 -11.53
N ALA A 34 -11.34 12.60 -11.75
CA ALA A 34 -10.67 13.44 -12.75
C ALA A 34 -9.16 13.59 -12.50
N ASP A 35 -8.71 13.45 -11.25
CA ASP A 35 -7.32 13.62 -10.86
C ASP A 35 -6.45 12.39 -11.10
N TRP A 36 -7.05 11.19 -11.21
CA TRP A 36 -6.30 9.93 -11.22
C TRP A 36 -6.71 8.95 -12.34
N ILE A 37 -7.74 9.28 -13.13
CA ILE A 37 -8.28 8.37 -14.15
C ILE A 37 -7.24 7.99 -15.22
N GLU A 38 -6.27 8.86 -15.50
CA GLU A 38 -5.19 8.56 -16.45
C GLU A 38 -4.25 7.42 -15.98
N PHE A 39 -4.17 7.21 -14.66
CA PHE A 39 -3.40 6.11 -14.04
C PHE A 39 -4.24 4.85 -13.84
N ALA A 40 -5.54 4.88 -14.13
CA ALA A 40 -6.49 3.80 -13.92
C ALA A 40 -6.41 2.70 -15.00
N LYS A 41 -5.25 2.08 -15.14
CA LYS A 41 -4.99 1.05 -16.15
C LYS A 41 -5.24 -0.34 -15.56
N PHE A 42 -6.38 -0.94 -15.88
CA PHE A 42 -6.74 -2.26 -15.41
C PHE A 42 -6.15 -3.37 -16.29
N ASP A 43 -5.96 -4.53 -15.67
CA ASP A 43 -5.69 -5.80 -16.33
C ASP A 43 -6.75 -6.80 -15.83
N ASP A 44 -7.20 -7.72 -16.68
CA ASP A 44 -8.29 -8.63 -16.35
C ASP A 44 -7.84 -9.84 -15.52
N GLN A 45 -6.53 -10.13 -15.46
CA GLN A 45 -5.97 -11.30 -14.78
C GLN A 45 -5.29 -10.97 -13.46
N LYS A 46 -4.74 -9.76 -13.33
CA LYS A 46 -4.02 -9.33 -12.12
C LYS A 46 -4.27 -7.88 -11.78
N TYR A 47 -4.06 -7.52 -10.52
CA TYR A 47 -4.03 -6.11 -10.14
C TYR A 47 -2.80 -5.44 -10.76
N THR A 48 -2.93 -4.16 -11.09
CA THR A 48 -1.85 -3.39 -11.73
C THR A 48 -1.30 -2.35 -10.76
N ARG A 49 -0.05 -1.93 -11.01
CA ARG A 49 0.64 -0.86 -10.27
C ARG A 49 1.04 0.21 -11.28
N ASN A 50 0.50 1.41 -11.15
CA ASN A 50 0.68 2.49 -12.12
C ASN A 50 1.37 3.66 -11.44
N LEU A 51 2.61 3.93 -11.82
CA LEU A 51 3.40 5.03 -11.25
C LEU A 51 2.73 6.38 -11.55
N VAL A 52 2.54 7.17 -10.50
CA VAL A 52 2.04 8.55 -10.55
C VAL A 52 3.21 9.52 -10.45
N ASP A 53 4.04 9.36 -9.44
CA ASP A 53 5.19 10.23 -9.17
C ASP A 53 6.34 9.39 -8.59
N ALA A 54 7.53 9.51 -9.18
CA ALA A 54 8.76 8.85 -8.73
C ALA A 54 9.46 9.60 -7.58
N GLY A 55 8.79 10.61 -7.03
CA GLY A 55 9.29 11.44 -5.96
C GLY A 55 10.56 12.21 -6.31
N ASN A 56 11.39 12.34 -5.29
CA ASN A 56 12.74 12.90 -5.32
C ASN A 56 13.80 11.79 -5.16
N GLY A 57 13.45 10.54 -5.49
CA GLY A 57 14.27 9.35 -5.24
C GLY A 57 14.08 8.72 -3.85
N LYS A 58 13.33 9.37 -2.95
CA LYS A 58 13.03 8.84 -1.60
C LYS A 58 11.66 8.16 -1.48
N TYR A 59 10.77 8.35 -2.45
CA TYR A 59 9.45 7.71 -2.43
C TYR A 59 8.91 7.42 -3.82
N ASN A 60 7.96 6.50 -3.89
CA ASN A 60 7.14 6.25 -5.07
C ASN A 60 5.67 6.40 -4.71
N LEU A 61 4.94 7.18 -5.50
CA LEU A 61 3.49 7.27 -5.46
C LEU A 61 2.90 6.51 -6.64
N MET A 62 2.01 5.57 -6.37
CA MET A 62 1.41 4.69 -7.38
C MET A 62 -0.09 4.54 -7.18
N VAL A 63 -0.83 4.38 -8.27
CA VAL A 63 -2.22 3.94 -8.27
C VAL A 63 -2.27 2.45 -8.59
N LEU A 64 -2.82 1.67 -7.66
CA LEU A 64 -3.12 0.27 -7.83
C LEU A 64 -4.57 0.09 -8.28
N CYS A 65 -4.75 -0.71 -9.32
CA CYS A 65 -6.07 -1.02 -9.88
C CYS A 65 -6.43 -2.47 -9.57
N TRP A 66 -7.54 -2.68 -8.88
CA TRP A 66 -7.99 -4.01 -8.45
C TRP A 66 -9.26 -4.39 -9.21
N GLY A 67 -9.19 -5.46 -9.98
CA GLY A 67 -10.36 -6.14 -10.53
C GLY A 67 -11.11 -6.94 -9.46
N PRO A 68 -12.33 -7.42 -9.76
CA PRO A 68 -13.12 -8.25 -8.85
C PRO A 68 -12.38 -9.51 -8.40
N GLY A 69 -12.41 -9.79 -7.09
CA GLY A 69 -11.79 -11.00 -6.52
C GLY A 69 -10.25 -10.98 -6.48
N MET A 70 -9.60 -9.89 -6.90
CA MET A 70 -8.14 -9.81 -6.90
C MET A 70 -7.60 -9.57 -5.50
N GLY A 71 -6.46 -10.19 -5.20
CA GLY A 71 -5.74 -10.02 -3.95
C GLY A 71 -4.24 -9.99 -4.16
N SER A 72 -3.52 -9.33 -3.26
CA SER A 72 -2.07 -9.48 -3.18
C SER A 72 -1.70 -10.80 -2.51
N SER A 73 -0.45 -11.21 -2.64
CA SER A 73 0.15 -12.12 -1.66
C SER A 73 0.31 -11.42 -0.31
N ILE A 74 0.58 -12.18 0.74
CA ILE A 74 1.07 -11.59 1.99
C ILE A 74 2.48 -11.09 1.72
N HIS A 75 2.78 -9.85 2.10
CA HIS A 75 4.08 -9.25 1.81
C HIS A 75 4.53 -8.29 2.92
N ASP A 76 5.84 -8.09 2.96
CA ASP A 76 6.52 -7.08 3.77
C ASP A 76 6.70 -5.78 2.97
N HIS A 77 7.39 -4.80 3.57
CA HIS A 77 7.72 -3.53 2.95
C HIS A 77 9.23 -3.24 2.94
N THR A 78 10.08 -4.17 3.35
CA THR A 78 11.55 -4.08 3.27
C THR A 78 12.11 -2.82 3.95
N ASP A 79 11.76 -2.63 5.23
CA ASP A 79 12.07 -1.45 6.04
C ASP A 79 11.56 -0.10 5.47
N ALA A 80 10.60 -0.15 4.55
CA ALA A 80 9.93 1.04 4.01
C ALA A 80 8.67 1.41 4.80
N HIS A 81 8.30 2.69 4.70
CA HIS A 81 7.01 3.18 5.17
C HIS A 81 5.98 3.06 4.05
N CYS A 82 4.88 2.34 4.30
CA CYS A 82 3.81 2.16 3.33
C CYS A 82 2.54 2.86 3.81
N PHE A 83 2.07 3.79 2.99
CA PHE A 83 0.82 4.50 3.19
C PHE A 83 -0.14 4.12 2.09
N VAL A 84 -1.34 3.73 2.49
CA VAL A 84 -2.41 3.33 1.59
C VAL A 84 -3.55 4.32 1.74
N LYS A 85 -4.07 4.82 0.63
CA LYS A 85 -5.33 5.58 0.59
C LYS A 85 -6.28 4.94 -0.42
N ILE A 86 -7.53 4.71 -0.03
CA ILE A 86 -8.54 4.21 -0.97
C ILE A 86 -9.09 5.38 -1.80
N LEU A 87 -8.95 5.30 -3.12
CA LEU A 87 -9.44 6.33 -4.05
C LEU A 87 -10.88 6.05 -4.50
N GLN A 88 -11.23 4.78 -4.71
CA GLN A 88 -12.57 4.39 -5.12
C GLN A 88 -12.88 2.96 -4.66
N GLY A 89 -14.06 2.77 -4.07
CA GLY A 89 -14.54 1.46 -3.61
C GLY A 89 -14.08 1.14 -2.19
N GLU A 90 -13.91 -0.16 -1.91
CA GLU A 90 -13.53 -0.68 -0.60
C GLU A 90 -12.61 -1.91 -0.69
N LEU A 91 -11.44 -1.84 -0.08
CA LEU A 91 -10.45 -2.93 -0.09
C LEU A 91 -10.33 -3.54 1.30
N MET A 92 -10.24 -4.85 1.41
CA MET A 92 -10.00 -5.52 2.68
C MET A 92 -8.50 -5.56 2.95
N GLU A 93 -8.08 -5.13 4.15
CA GLU A 93 -6.72 -5.31 4.66
C GLU A 93 -6.74 -6.39 5.74
N THR A 94 -5.94 -7.44 5.54
CA THR A 94 -5.67 -8.46 6.57
C THR A 94 -4.21 -8.35 6.98
N ARG A 95 -3.96 -8.21 8.28
CA ARG A 95 -2.62 -8.09 8.86
C ARG A 95 -2.20 -9.38 9.55
N TYR A 96 -0.91 -9.64 9.50
CA TYR A 96 -0.28 -10.82 10.08
C TYR A 96 0.92 -10.39 10.91
N ASN A 97 1.24 -11.18 11.93
CA ASN A 97 2.49 -11.01 12.66
C ASN A 97 3.70 -11.28 11.76
N CYS A 98 4.80 -10.55 11.99
CA CYS A 98 6.09 -10.94 11.42
C CYS A 98 6.62 -12.16 12.18
N PRO A 99 7.15 -13.19 11.49
CA PRO A 99 7.87 -14.27 12.15
C PRO A 99 9.04 -13.69 12.98
N PRO A 100 9.32 -14.24 14.17
CA PRO A 100 10.45 -13.78 14.98
C PRO A 100 11.81 -14.10 14.35
N ASP A 101 11.87 -15.11 13.48
CA ASP A 101 13.04 -15.54 12.73
C ASP A 101 12.57 -16.11 11.38
N ASP A 102 13.17 -15.64 10.29
CA ASP A 102 12.85 -16.07 8.91
C ASP A 102 13.18 -17.55 8.65
N THR A 103 13.91 -18.21 9.56
CA THR A 103 14.25 -19.65 9.49
C THR A 103 13.20 -20.55 10.14
N ILE A 104 12.25 -19.97 10.89
CA ILE A 104 11.22 -20.72 11.59
C ILE A 104 10.01 -20.88 10.67
N GLU A 105 9.74 -22.11 10.24
CA GLU A 105 8.56 -22.42 9.44
C GLU A 105 7.32 -22.59 10.32
N GLU A 106 6.60 -21.49 10.54
CA GLU A 106 5.33 -21.48 11.27
C GLU A 106 4.22 -20.78 10.46
N PRO A 107 2.95 -21.17 10.62
CA PRO A 107 1.84 -20.48 9.99
C PRO A 107 1.76 -19.02 10.45
N LEU A 108 1.50 -18.10 9.53
CA LEU A 108 1.29 -16.70 9.87
C LEU A 108 -0.03 -16.54 10.64
N ILE A 109 0.00 -15.78 11.72
CA ILE A 109 -1.15 -15.54 12.59
C ILE A 109 -1.79 -14.22 12.20
N GLU A 110 -3.08 -14.26 11.87
CA GLU A 110 -3.88 -13.06 11.61
C GLU A 110 -4.01 -12.22 12.89
N THR A 111 -3.62 -10.95 12.81
CA THR A 111 -3.75 -10.02 13.94
C THR A 111 -5.00 -9.17 13.81
N ASP A 112 -5.28 -8.67 12.59
CA ASP A 112 -6.36 -7.73 12.32
C ASP A 112 -6.94 -7.96 10.93
N VAL A 113 -8.25 -7.74 10.80
CA VAL A 113 -8.96 -7.71 9.52
C VAL A 113 -9.90 -6.52 9.52
N PHE A 114 -9.77 -5.63 8.53
CA PHE A 114 -10.67 -4.49 8.43
C PHE A 114 -10.90 -4.07 6.98
N MET A 115 -12.08 -3.47 6.74
CA MET A 115 -12.46 -2.91 5.45
C MET A 115 -12.02 -1.45 5.36
N CYS A 116 -11.22 -1.15 4.34
CA CYS A 116 -10.80 0.19 4.00
C CYS A 116 -11.75 0.78 2.94
N SER A 117 -12.53 1.78 3.30
CA SER A 117 -13.46 2.47 2.40
C SER A 117 -12.84 3.72 1.76
N THR A 118 -13.48 4.25 0.73
CA THR A 118 -13.03 5.44 -0.01
C THR A 118 -12.64 6.61 0.93
N ASN A 119 -11.52 7.26 0.59
CA ASN A 119 -10.82 8.31 1.34
C ASN A 119 -10.13 7.88 2.65
N GLN A 120 -10.35 6.66 3.15
CA GLN A 120 -9.60 6.18 4.31
C GLN A 120 -8.12 6.01 3.98
N VAL A 121 -7.29 6.26 4.99
CA VAL A 121 -5.83 6.14 4.93
C VAL A 121 -5.38 5.13 5.97
N THR A 122 -4.60 4.14 5.55
CA THR A 122 -3.95 3.17 6.42
C THR A 122 -2.44 3.26 6.27
N TYR A 123 -1.74 2.78 7.29
CA TYR A 123 -0.28 2.82 7.36
C TYR A 123 0.22 1.49 7.91
N ILE A 124 1.31 1.00 7.31
CA ILE A 124 2.02 -0.19 7.76
C ILE A 124 3.51 -0.05 7.48
N CYS A 125 4.32 -0.70 8.31
CA CYS A 125 5.73 -0.97 8.09
C CYS A 125 6.07 -2.30 8.76
N ASP A 126 7.28 -2.83 8.55
CA ASP A 126 7.66 -4.17 9.01
C ASP A 126 7.68 -4.32 10.54
N LYS A 127 7.73 -3.19 11.28
CA LYS A 127 7.57 -3.18 12.75
C LYS A 127 6.13 -3.41 13.21
N ILE A 128 5.15 -3.16 12.34
CA ILE A 128 3.72 -3.38 12.61
C ILE A 128 3.33 -4.79 12.22
N GLY A 129 3.73 -5.25 11.04
CA GLY A 129 3.40 -6.58 10.56
C GLY A 129 3.45 -6.70 9.03
N LEU A 130 3.06 -7.88 8.57
CA LEU A 130 2.83 -8.16 7.16
C LEU A 130 1.36 -7.88 6.82
N HIS A 131 1.04 -7.71 5.53
CA HIS A 131 -0.36 -7.62 5.15
C HIS A 131 -0.70 -8.23 3.79
N ARG A 132 -2.01 -8.43 3.60
CA ARG A 132 -2.64 -8.79 2.34
C ARG A 132 -3.78 -7.81 2.07
N MET A 133 -3.87 -7.33 0.83
CA MET A 133 -4.93 -6.44 0.37
C MET A 133 -5.81 -7.15 -0.66
N GLU A 134 -7.12 -7.11 -0.49
CA GLU A 134 -8.06 -7.91 -1.30
C GLU A 134 -9.33 -7.16 -1.69
N ASN A 135 -9.69 -7.27 -2.97
CA ASN A 135 -10.96 -6.81 -3.49
C ASN A 135 -12.00 -7.94 -3.45
N HIS A 136 -12.81 -7.95 -2.40
CA HIS A 136 -13.92 -8.88 -2.24
C HIS A 136 -15.21 -8.45 -2.95
N ARG A 137 -15.17 -7.35 -3.71
CA ARG A 137 -16.33 -6.81 -4.41
C ARG A 137 -16.37 -7.27 -5.86
N VAL A 138 -17.56 -7.20 -6.46
CA VAL A 138 -17.77 -7.47 -7.90
C VAL A 138 -17.45 -6.26 -8.80
N ILE A 139 -17.03 -5.14 -8.20
CA ILE A 139 -16.70 -3.89 -8.88
C ILE A 139 -15.19 -3.64 -8.88
N ARG A 140 -14.74 -2.79 -9.80
CA ARG A 140 -13.35 -2.33 -9.89
C ARG A 140 -13.05 -1.30 -8.79
N ILE A 141 -11.87 -1.43 -8.19
CA ILE A 141 -11.41 -0.63 -7.04
C ILE A 141 -10.10 0.06 -7.38
N MET A 142 -9.94 1.27 -6.83
CA MET A 142 -8.73 2.08 -7.00
C MET A 142 -8.13 2.41 -5.63
N GLN A 143 -6.83 2.17 -5.51
CA GLN A 143 -6.06 2.42 -4.30
C GLN A 143 -4.84 3.25 -4.67
N LEU A 144 -4.59 4.34 -3.94
CA LEU A 144 -3.34 5.05 -3.97
C LEU A 144 -2.40 4.42 -2.94
N VAL A 145 -1.17 4.14 -3.35
CA VAL A 145 -0.12 3.64 -2.48
C VAL A 145 1.06 4.59 -2.58
N CYS A 146 1.47 5.12 -1.44
CA CYS A 146 2.70 5.91 -1.30
C CYS A 146 3.68 5.07 -0.49
N ILE A 147 4.82 4.74 -1.09
CA ILE A 147 5.87 3.99 -0.42
C ILE A 147 7.09 4.89 -0.31
N TYR A 148 7.51 5.17 0.91
CA TYR A 148 8.71 5.94 1.21
C TYR A 148 9.84 4.97 1.60
N THR A 149 10.97 5.08 0.90
CA THR A 149 12.09 4.14 0.96
C THR A 149 13.41 4.90 1.10
N PHE A 150 14.27 4.48 2.03
CA PHE A 150 15.64 5.00 2.09
C PHE A 150 16.58 4.40 1.04
N LEU A 151 16.26 3.24 0.46
CA LEU A 151 17.02 2.55 -0.60
C LEU A 151 16.12 1.64 -1.46
N HIS A 152 16.60 1.26 -2.65
CA HIS A 152 15.92 0.42 -3.64
C HIS A 152 15.14 -0.78 -3.04
N MET A 153 13.87 -0.95 -3.45
CA MET A 153 12.97 -1.99 -2.94
C MET A 153 13.17 -3.35 -3.62
N ASN A 154 13.18 -4.41 -2.80
CA ASN A 154 12.85 -5.79 -3.20
C ASN A 154 11.80 -6.33 -2.21
N ILE A 155 10.52 -6.05 -2.47
CA ILE A 155 9.40 -6.57 -1.64
C ILE A 155 9.42 -8.08 -1.66
N ALA A 156 9.39 -8.70 -0.48
CA ALA A 156 9.29 -10.13 -0.35
C ALA A 156 7.84 -10.57 -0.11
N THR A 157 7.53 -11.77 -0.56
CA THR A 157 6.23 -12.41 -0.35
C THR A 157 6.35 -13.54 0.66
N HIS A 158 5.29 -13.78 1.43
CA HIS A 158 5.27 -14.78 2.48
C HIS A 158 4.19 -15.84 2.27
N SER A 159 4.54 -17.09 2.54
CA SER A 159 3.62 -18.23 2.58
C SER A 159 2.75 -18.19 3.83
N THR A 160 1.43 -18.30 3.68
CA THR A 160 0.49 -18.41 4.83
C THR A 160 0.75 -19.64 5.69
N ARG A 161 1.14 -20.76 5.07
CA ARG A 161 1.26 -22.06 5.75
C ARG A 161 2.57 -22.20 6.52
N THR A 162 3.64 -21.62 5.99
CA THR A 162 5.01 -21.86 6.46
C THR A 162 5.74 -20.60 6.87
N GLY A 163 5.19 -19.39 6.65
CA GLY A 163 5.89 -18.13 6.91
C GLY A 163 7.05 -17.83 5.95
N GLU A 164 7.48 -18.84 5.18
CA GLU A 164 8.60 -18.78 4.23
C GLU A 164 8.55 -17.51 3.37
N LYS A 165 9.66 -16.78 3.38
CA LYS A 165 9.90 -15.54 2.65
C LYS A 165 10.52 -15.82 1.28
N ARG A 166 9.99 -15.19 0.22
CA ARG A 166 10.43 -15.34 -1.18
C ARG A 166 10.56 -14.01 -1.90
#